data_AF-A0A2D5SBN2-F1
#
_entry.id   AF-A0A2D5SBN2-F1
#
_cell.length_a   1.000
_cell.length_b   1.000
_cell.length_c   1.000
_cell.angle_alpha   90.00
_cell.angle_beta   90.00
_cell.angle_gamma   90.00
#
_symmetry.space_group_name_H-M   'P 1'
#
loop_
_entity.id
_entity.type
_entity.pdbx_description
1 polymer ?
#
loop_
_entity_poly.entity_id
_entity_poly.type
_entity_poly.pdbx_seq_one_letter_code
_entity_poly.pdbx_strand_id
1 'polypeptide(L)'
;MPIPFACPYCQEQTLVEDEFAGQSGLCAKCGKSITVPYIPPDEQFAENEIVTGIVHRPGASAKTVILVSIGAVLAAGAAIGLVVAFLFPALGIARNLAHSHNCDQNLTRIGLALQAYESEHGTLPPAFIPGPDGKPMHSWRVLLLPYLDEHGLYGNYDFSQPWDSAHNQQLATRMPRVFACPADPDSLSLGESNYMVVVGPATMFPGSTARTTGSIGDDTASTISVVEVPIFGHSWLAPEDLTVEKMQFAINGGFGKEIGSYHEGGAHVLMADGDVRFLSDALPPDFIEGMTTVSGGELIPWDILRD
;
A
#
# COMPACT_ATOMS: atom_id res chain seq x y z
N MET A 1 47.99 6.73 -51.87
CA MET A 1 46.70 6.19 -51.41
C MET A 1 46.51 6.69 -49.99
N PRO A 2 45.52 7.58 -49.74
CA PRO A 2 45.47 8.34 -48.50
C PRO A 2 45.59 7.43 -47.27
N ILE A 3 46.52 7.78 -46.39
CA ILE A 3 46.91 6.99 -45.23
C ILE A 3 45.93 7.31 -44.09
N PRO A 4 45.29 6.30 -43.47
CA PRO A 4 44.48 6.52 -42.28
C PRO A 4 45.38 6.89 -41.11
N PHE A 5 45.14 8.06 -40.52
CA PHE A 5 45.88 8.58 -39.38
C PHE A 5 44.94 8.98 -38.25
N ALA A 6 45.28 8.63 -37.01
CA ALA A 6 44.54 9.03 -35.81
C ALA A 6 45.38 10.01 -34.97
N CYS A 7 44.80 11.16 -34.62
CA CYS A 7 45.48 12.14 -33.78
C CYS A 7 45.77 11.55 -32.39
N PRO A 8 47.01 11.54 -31.88
CA PRO A 8 47.33 10.89 -30.61
C PRO A 8 46.67 11.58 -29.40
N TYR A 9 46.33 12.86 -29.53
CA TYR A 9 45.78 13.65 -28.42
C TYR A 9 44.27 13.58 -28.29
N CYS A 10 43.54 13.48 -29.41
CA CYS A 10 42.07 13.50 -29.41
C CYS A 10 41.44 12.29 -30.11
N GLN A 11 42.26 11.41 -30.69
CA GLN A 11 41.86 10.18 -31.38
C GLN A 11 40.96 10.39 -32.60
N GLU A 12 40.87 11.62 -33.12
CA GLU A 12 40.17 11.89 -34.38
C GLU A 12 40.89 11.21 -35.53
N GLN A 13 40.14 10.42 -36.31
CA GLN A 13 40.64 9.77 -37.51
C GLN A 13 40.47 10.67 -38.72
N THR A 14 41.53 10.81 -39.51
CA THR A 14 41.51 11.52 -40.77
C THR A 14 42.26 10.70 -41.82
N LEU A 15 41.85 10.85 -43.07
CA LEU A 15 42.59 10.36 -44.21
C LEU A 15 43.54 11.47 -44.65
N VAL A 16 44.84 11.19 -44.66
CA VAL A 16 45.87 12.17 -45.07
C VAL A 16 46.47 11.71 -46.39
N GLU A 17 46.59 12.61 -47.35
CA GLU A 17 47.26 12.29 -48.60
C GLU A 17 48.76 12.00 -48.36
N ASP A 18 49.30 11.02 -49.08
CA ASP A 18 50.65 10.49 -48.88
C ASP A 18 51.74 11.57 -49.00
N GLU A 19 51.47 12.64 -49.74
CA GLU A 19 52.39 13.79 -49.90
C GLU A 19 52.68 14.54 -48.59
N PHE A 20 51.81 14.40 -47.58
CA PHE A 20 51.99 15.00 -46.26
C PHE A 20 52.64 14.05 -45.24
N ALA A 21 53.03 12.84 -45.64
CA ALA A 21 53.75 11.92 -44.78
C ALA A 21 55.10 12.52 -44.32
N GLY A 22 55.39 12.49 -43.02
CA GLY A 22 56.57 13.08 -42.41
C GLY A 22 56.47 14.57 -42.07
N GLN A 23 55.40 15.25 -42.47
CA GLN A 23 55.21 16.68 -42.22
C GLN A 23 54.41 16.92 -40.93
N SER A 24 54.62 18.09 -40.31
CA SER A 24 53.91 18.51 -39.09
C SER A 24 52.90 19.62 -39.39
N GLY A 25 51.71 19.49 -38.81
CA GLY A 25 50.62 20.45 -38.92
C GLY A 25 49.78 20.50 -37.65
N LEU A 26 48.77 21.37 -37.62
CA LEU A 26 47.82 21.41 -36.50
C LEU A 26 46.66 20.43 -36.76
N CYS A 27 46.27 19.67 -35.75
CA CYS A 27 45.08 18.84 -35.81
C CYS A 27 43.85 19.75 -35.95
N ALA A 28 43.05 19.55 -37.00
CA ALA A 28 41.85 20.35 -37.28
C ALA A 28 40.82 20.34 -36.14
N LYS A 29 40.80 19.29 -35.30
CA LYS A 29 39.84 19.17 -34.20
C LYS A 29 40.32 19.78 -32.89
N CYS A 30 41.56 19.49 -32.47
CA CYS A 30 42.05 19.92 -31.15
C CYS A 30 43.10 21.04 -31.20
N GLY A 31 43.51 21.47 -32.39
CA GLY A 31 44.47 22.55 -32.60
C GLY A 31 45.90 22.24 -32.13
N LYS A 32 46.18 21.03 -31.65
CA LYS A 32 47.53 20.62 -31.22
C LYS A 32 48.38 20.21 -32.42
N SER A 33 49.68 20.50 -32.36
CA SER A 33 50.62 20.08 -33.39
C SER A 33 50.78 18.56 -33.41
N ILE A 34 50.65 17.99 -34.59
CA ILE A 34 50.78 16.56 -34.89
C ILE A 34 51.73 16.39 -36.08
N THR A 35 52.45 15.27 -36.11
CA THR A 35 53.34 14.90 -37.22
C THR A 35 52.82 13.61 -37.84
N VAL A 36 52.61 13.61 -39.15
CA VAL A 36 52.16 12.41 -39.86
C VAL A 36 53.35 11.48 -40.01
N PRO A 37 53.26 10.20 -39.64
CA PRO A 37 54.38 9.27 -39.75
C PRO A 37 54.74 9.02 -41.22
N TYR A 38 56.03 9.09 -41.55
CA TYR A 38 56.55 8.66 -42.85
C TYR A 38 56.96 7.19 -42.74
N ILE A 39 56.39 6.33 -43.57
CA ILE A 39 56.78 4.92 -43.68
C ILE A 39 57.56 4.77 -44.98
N PRO A 40 58.85 4.40 -44.94
CA PRO A 40 59.66 4.26 -46.14
C PRO A 40 59.20 3.04 -46.98
N PRO A 41 59.35 3.07 -48.32
CA PRO A 41 58.78 2.06 -49.22
C PRO A 41 59.36 0.65 -49.06
N ASP A 42 60.50 0.48 -48.39
CA ASP A 42 61.21 -0.79 -48.21
C ASP A 42 60.75 -1.60 -46.99
N GLU A 43 59.92 -1.03 -46.10
CA GLU A 43 59.28 -1.74 -44.98
C GLU A 43 57.89 -2.32 -45.33
N GLN A 44 57.51 -2.38 -46.61
CA GLN A 44 56.22 -2.92 -47.04
C GLN A 44 56.15 -4.45 -47.19
N PHE A 45 57.15 -5.20 -46.72
CA PHE A 45 57.09 -6.67 -46.74
C PHE A 45 57.42 -7.29 -45.37
N ALA A 46 56.36 -7.66 -44.66
CA ALA A 46 56.34 -8.87 -43.84
C ALA A 46 54.94 -9.52 -43.96
N GLU A 47 54.61 -9.99 -45.16
CA GLU A 47 53.72 -11.14 -45.34
C GLU A 47 54.38 -12.36 -44.70
N ASN A 48 54.44 -12.39 -43.36
CA ASN A 48 54.92 -13.56 -42.65
C ASN A 48 53.78 -14.58 -42.56
N GLU A 49 53.98 -15.67 -43.29
CA GLU A 49 53.65 -17.02 -42.86
C GLU A 49 52.18 -17.27 -42.50
N ILE A 50 51.34 -17.40 -43.53
CA ILE A 50 50.27 -18.39 -43.47
C ILE A 50 50.92 -19.75 -43.73
N VAL A 51 51.54 -20.30 -42.68
CA VAL A 51 51.76 -21.73 -42.57
C VAL A 51 50.43 -22.40 -42.86
N THR A 52 50.39 -23.23 -43.90
CA THR A 52 49.32 -24.16 -44.24
C THR A 52 49.26 -25.28 -43.20
N GLY A 53 49.03 -24.89 -41.95
CA GLY A 53 48.59 -25.73 -40.86
C GLY A 53 47.11 -25.44 -40.63
N ILE A 54 46.25 -25.82 -41.57
CA ILE A 54 44.84 -26.02 -41.24
C ILE A 54 44.82 -27.23 -40.29
N VAL A 55 45.08 -26.98 -39.00
CA VAL A 55 44.46 -27.80 -37.97
C VAL A 55 42.97 -27.60 -38.20
N HIS A 56 42.33 -28.57 -38.84
CA HIS A 56 40.88 -28.71 -38.80
C HIS A 56 40.53 -28.83 -37.31
N ARG A 57 40.29 -27.69 -36.65
CA ARG A 57 39.38 -27.66 -35.52
C ARG A 57 38.09 -28.20 -36.13
N PRO A 58 37.56 -29.36 -35.70
CA PRO A 58 36.28 -29.81 -36.19
C PRO A 58 35.31 -28.67 -35.89
N GLY A 59 34.90 -27.94 -36.93
CA GLY A 59 33.84 -26.95 -36.79
C GLY A 59 32.68 -27.70 -36.18
N ALA A 60 32.22 -27.25 -35.01
CA ALA A 60 31.06 -27.84 -34.38
C ALA A 60 30.00 -27.97 -35.46
N SER A 61 29.55 -29.20 -35.74
CA SER A 61 28.54 -29.45 -36.77
C SER A 61 27.40 -28.46 -36.54
N ALA A 62 26.75 -27.97 -37.60
CA ALA A 62 25.56 -27.13 -37.45
C ALA A 62 24.58 -27.73 -36.42
N LYS A 63 24.51 -29.07 -36.35
CA LYS A 63 23.78 -29.83 -35.31
C LYS A 63 24.28 -29.57 -33.88
N THR A 64 25.59 -29.56 -33.65
CA THR A 64 26.21 -29.27 -32.35
C THR A 64 25.99 -27.81 -31.93
N VAL A 65 26.13 -26.86 -32.86
CA VAL A 65 25.87 -25.43 -32.57
C VAL A 65 24.41 -25.21 -32.20
N ILE A 66 23.48 -25.82 -32.96
CA ILE A 66 22.03 -25.76 -32.69
C ILE A 66 21.70 -26.42 -31.34
N LEU A 67 22.26 -27.60 -31.02
CA LEU A 67 22.01 -28.28 -29.74
C LEU A 67 22.51 -27.49 -28.53
N VAL A 68 23.70 -26.88 -28.63
CA VAL A 68 24.26 -26.05 -27.56
C VAL A 68 23.45 -24.78 -27.35
N SER A 69 23.00 -24.12 -28.43
CA SER A 69 22.18 -22.91 -28.33
C SER A 69 20.77 -23.21 -27.80
N ILE A 70 20.13 -24.31 -28.23
CA ILE A 70 18.86 -24.78 -27.64
C ILE A 70 19.05 -25.09 -26.15
N GLY A 71 20.11 -25.80 -25.78
CA GLY A 71 20.42 -26.12 -24.38
C GLY A 71 20.61 -24.87 -23.52
N ALA A 72 21.33 -23.86 -24.03
CA ALA A 72 21.54 -22.60 -23.33
C ALA A 72 20.24 -21.82 -23.13
N VAL A 73 19.36 -21.77 -24.13
CA VAL A 73 18.05 -21.11 -24.03
C VAL A 73 17.15 -21.83 -23.02
N LEU A 74 17.14 -23.16 -23.01
CA LEU A 74 16.37 -23.94 -22.05
C LEU A 74 16.87 -23.74 -20.60
N ALA A 75 18.18 -23.73 -20.39
CA ALA A 75 18.77 -23.49 -19.08
C ALA A 75 18.48 -22.07 -18.57
N ALA A 76 18.58 -21.05 -19.43
CA ALA A 76 18.22 -19.68 -19.09
C ALA A 76 16.72 -19.55 -18.77
N GLY A 77 15.85 -20.17 -19.56
CA GLY A 77 14.41 -20.19 -19.32
C GLY A 77 14.05 -20.87 -18.00
N ALA A 78 14.69 -21.99 -17.67
CA ALA A 78 14.49 -22.69 -16.39
C ALA A 78 14.95 -21.83 -15.20
N ALA A 79 16.09 -21.14 -15.32
CA ALA A 79 16.57 -20.23 -14.27
C ALA A 79 15.63 -19.04 -14.06
N ILE A 80 15.15 -18.41 -15.14
CA ILE A 80 14.18 -17.31 -15.06
C ILE A 80 12.87 -17.81 -14.44
N GLY A 81 12.37 -18.97 -14.87
CA GLY A 81 11.16 -19.57 -14.32
C GLY A 81 11.27 -19.85 -12.82
N LEU A 82 12.43 -20.33 -12.36
CA LEU A 82 12.70 -20.55 -10.95
C LEU A 82 12.73 -19.23 -10.16
N VAL A 83 13.43 -18.21 -10.67
CA VAL A 83 13.45 -16.87 -10.06
C VAL A 83 12.04 -16.28 -9.95
N VAL A 84 11.24 -16.36 -11.02
CA VAL A 84 9.84 -15.89 -11.00
C VAL A 84 9.00 -16.68 -10.00
N ALA A 85 9.14 -18.01 -9.96
CA ALA A 85 8.43 -18.88 -9.01
C ALA A 85 8.77 -18.57 -7.54
N PHE A 86 10.00 -18.11 -7.25
CA PHE A 86 10.39 -17.69 -5.91
C PHE A 86 10.02 -16.23 -5.59
N LEU A 87 10.03 -15.32 -6.57
CA LEU A 87 9.70 -13.91 -6.36
C LEU A 87 8.19 -13.65 -6.28
N PHE A 88 7.37 -14.42 -7.00
CA PHE A 88 5.92 -14.21 -7.05
C PHE A 88 5.21 -14.42 -5.69
N PRO A 89 5.52 -15.46 -4.88
CA PRO A 89 4.97 -15.59 -3.52
C PRO A 89 5.40 -14.46 -2.59
N ALA A 90 6.65 -13.98 -2.70
CA ALA A 90 7.17 -12.91 -1.86
C ALA A 90 6.47 -11.55 -2.12
N LEU A 91 6.02 -11.31 -3.35
CA LEU A 91 5.24 -10.13 -3.71
C LEU A 91 3.82 -10.15 -3.10
N GLY A 92 3.26 -11.34 -2.85
CA GLY A 92 1.96 -11.50 -2.16
C GLY A 92 2.04 -11.16 -0.67
N ILE A 93 3.07 -11.69 0.02
CA ILE A 93 3.30 -11.43 1.45
C ILE A 93 3.51 -9.92 1.70
N ALA A 94 4.31 -9.24 0.88
CA ALA A 94 4.55 -7.80 1.02
C ALA A 94 3.30 -6.94 0.77
N ARG A 95 2.41 -7.36 -0.15
CA ARG A 95 1.14 -6.66 -0.40
C ARG A 95 0.18 -6.79 0.77
N ASN A 96 0.01 -8.00 1.31
CA ASN A 96 -0.87 -8.23 2.46
C ASN A 96 -0.42 -7.42 3.69
N LEU A 97 0.90 -7.33 3.94
CA LEU A 97 1.46 -6.50 5.01
C LEU A 97 1.27 -4.99 4.75
N ALA A 98 1.38 -4.52 3.50
CA ALA A 98 1.15 -3.13 3.15
C ALA A 98 -0.32 -2.70 3.30
N HIS A 99 -1.28 -3.59 3.01
CA HIS A 99 -2.71 -3.28 3.21
C HIS A 99 -3.07 -3.20 4.70
N SER A 100 -2.53 -4.10 5.53
CA SER A 100 -2.67 -4.07 6.99
C SER A 100 -2.20 -2.73 7.59
N HIS A 101 -1.01 -2.28 7.21
CA HIS A 101 -0.46 -1.02 7.72
C HIS A 101 -1.31 0.20 7.38
N ASN A 102 -2.00 0.20 6.23
CA ASN A 102 -2.85 1.32 5.88
C ASN A 102 -4.20 1.31 6.64
N CYS A 103 -4.74 0.15 7.02
CA CYS A 103 -5.96 0.11 7.82
C CYS A 103 -5.66 0.58 9.27
N ASP A 104 -4.49 0.22 9.82
CA ASP A 104 -3.93 0.79 11.05
C ASP A 104 -3.81 2.34 11.02
N GLN A 105 -3.23 2.89 9.94
CA GLN A 105 -3.15 4.34 9.76
C GLN A 105 -4.53 5.01 9.67
N ASN A 106 -5.51 4.35 9.05
CA ASN A 106 -6.87 4.89 8.95
C ASN A 106 -7.55 4.92 10.33
N LEU A 107 -7.47 3.85 11.12
CA LEU A 107 -7.96 3.83 12.50
C LEU A 107 -7.25 4.87 13.37
N THR A 108 -5.94 5.04 13.22
CA THR A 108 -5.18 6.09 13.90
C THR A 108 -5.74 7.48 13.56
N ARG A 109 -6.01 7.77 12.27
CA ARG A 109 -6.60 9.04 11.84
C ARG A 109 -8.02 9.24 12.37
N ILE A 110 -8.83 8.18 12.43
CA ILE A 110 -10.16 8.20 13.04
C ILE A 110 -10.05 8.49 14.54
N GLY A 111 -9.11 7.87 15.25
CA GLY A 111 -8.87 8.11 16.67
C GLY A 111 -8.47 9.55 16.96
N LEU A 112 -7.58 10.12 16.15
CA LEU A 112 -7.23 11.54 16.26
C LEU A 112 -8.43 12.47 16.01
N ALA A 113 -9.29 12.14 15.04
CA ALA A 113 -10.51 12.89 14.78
C ALA A 113 -11.53 12.78 15.94
N LEU A 114 -11.68 11.60 16.55
CA LEU A 114 -12.51 11.39 17.73
C LEU A 114 -12.01 12.20 18.93
N GLN A 115 -10.69 12.22 19.17
CA GLN A 115 -10.08 13.02 20.24
C GLN A 115 -10.24 14.52 19.99
N ALA A 116 -10.10 14.97 18.74
CA ALA A 116 -10.31 16.37 18.38
C ALA A 116 -11.78 16.78 18.57
N TYR A 117 -12.73 15.91 18.18
CA TYR A 117 -14.15 16.10 18.45
C TYR A 117 -14.41 16.20 19.96
N GLU A 118 -13.89 15.27 20.77
CA GLU A 118 -14.05 15.28 22.22
C GLU A 118 -13.44 16.54 22.85
N SER A 119 -12.29 16.99 22.38
CA SER A 119 -11.66 18.22 22.86
C SER A 119 -12.52 19.47 22.58
N GLU A 120 -13.28 19.50 21.49
CA GLU A 120 -14.14 20.64 21.13
C GLU A 120 -15.53 20.57 21.78
N HIS A 121 -16.11 19.37 21.85
CA HIS A 121 -17.49 19.16 22.29
C HIS A 121 -17.61 18.70 23.75
N GLY A 122 -16.50 18.31 24.39
CA GLY A 122 -16.45 17.79 25.76
C GLY A 122 -16.92 16.34 25.91
N THR A 123 -17.34 15.69 24.82
CA THR A 123 -17.71 14.28 24.73
C THR A 123 -17.31 13.73 23.36
N LEU A 124 -17.12 12.43 23.25
CA LEU A 124 -17.08 11.74 21.96
C LEU A 124 -18.36 12.04 21.16
N PRO A 125 -18.37 11.85 19.83
CA PRO A 125 -19.62 11.89 19.10
C PRO A 125 -20.54 10.75 19.57
N PRO A 126 -21.86 10.95 19.66
CA PRO A 126 -22.79 9.83 19.79
C PRO A 126 -22.67 8.93 18.56
N ALA A 127 -23.05 7.64 18.66
CA ALA A 127 -23.09 6.74 17.50
C ALA A 127 -23.94 7.34 16.37
N PHE A 128 -25.04 8.00 16.76
CA PHE A 128 -25.89 8.75 15.84
C PHE A 128 -26.59 9.91 16.53
N ILE A 129 -26.95 10.94 15.74
CA ILE A 129 -27.91 11.96 16.16
C ILE A 129 -29.32 11.48 15.78
N PRO A 130 -30.28 11.42 16.72
CA PRO A 130 -31.65 11.06 16.40
C PRO A 130 -32.40 12.22 15.73
N GLY A 131 -33.32 11.88 14.84
CA GLY A 131 -34.26 12.84 14.26
C GLY A 131 -35.42 13.15 15.20
N PRO A 132 -36.35 14.03 14.79
CA PRO A 132 -37.53 14.38 15.58
C PRO A 132 -38.43 13.19 15.92
N ASP A 133 -38.38 12.11 15.14
CA ASP A 133 -39.11 10.86 15.37
C ASP A 133 -38.36 9.87 16.28
N GLY A 134 -37.19 10.28 16.80
CA GLY A 134 -36.32 9.46 17.66
C GLY A 134 -35.49 8.43 16.91
N LYS A 135 -35.61 8.34 15.58
CA LYS A 135 -34.82 7.37 14.80
C LYS A 135 -33.43 7.90 14.48
N PRO A 136 -32.43 7.01 14.31
CA PRO A 136 -31.10 7.41 13.85
C PRO A 136 -31.18 8.24 12.55
N MET A 137 -30.63 9.45 12.58
CA MET A 137 -30.74 10.41 11.46
C MET A 137 -29.39 10.81 10.89
N HIS A 138 -28.35 10.94 11.72
CA HIS A 138 -26.99 11.29 11.27
C HIS A 138 -25.94 10.40 11.91
N SER A 139 -25.03 9.87 11.10
CA SER A 139 -23.93 8.99 11.53
C SER A 139 -22.81 9.79 12.22
N TRP A 140 -22.16 9.19 13.22
CA TRP A 140 -20.93 9.71 13.83
C TRP A 140 -19.86 10.06 12.79
N ARG A 141 -19.78 9.29 11.69
CA ARG A 141 -18.82 9.50 10.59
C ARG A 141 -18.95 10.88 9.96
N VAL A 142 -20.19 11.37 9.80
CA VAL A 142 -20.44 12.70 9.22
C VAL A 142 -20.04 13.82 10.19
N LEU A 143 -20.18 13.59 11.49
CA LEU A 143 -19.74 14.52 12.53
C LEU A 143 -18.21 14.67 12.57
N LEU A 144 -17.47 13.65 12.14
CA LEU A 144 -16.01 13.69 12.12
C LEU A 144 -15.40 14.39 10.90
N LEU A 145 -16.17 14.68 9.86
CA LEU A 145 -15.63 15.27 8.61
C LEU A 145 -14.79 16.53 8.82
N PRO A 146 -15.16 17.51 9.69
CA PRO A 146 -14.33 18.68 9.93
C PRO A 146 -12.96 18.36 10.53
N TYR A 147 -12.84 17.26 11.28
CA TYR A 147 -11.61 16.80 11.92
C TYR A 147 -10.77 15.88 11.02
N LEU A 148 -11.28 15.59 9.82
CA LEU A 148 -10.65 14.77 8.79
C LEU A 148 -10.25 15.61 7.55
N ASP A 149 -10.24 16.95 7.69
CA ASP A 149 -10.02 17.92 6.61
C ASP A 149 -11.09 17.89 5.50
N GLU A 150 -12.28 17.34 5.76
CA GLU A 150 -13.38 17.17 4.81
C GLU A 150 -14.43 18.30 4.93
N HIS A 151 -14.00 19.53 5.22
CA HIS A 151 -14.89 20.69 5.43
C HIS A 151 -15.84 20.96 4.26
N GLY A 152 -15.36 20.75 3.02
CA GLY A 152 -16.19 20.93 1.82
C GLY A 152 -17.30 19.89 1.72
N LEU A 153 -17.05 18.65 2.16
CA LEU A 153 -18.07 17.61 2.21
C LEU A 153 -19.07 17.90 3.34
N TYR A 154 -18.58 18.27 4.52
CA TYR A 154 -19.40 18.65 5.66
C TYR A 154 -20.34 19.81 5.34
N GLY A 155 -19.85 20.88 4.71
CA GLY A 155 -20.66 22.04 4.35
C GLY A 155 -21.75 21.78 3.30
N ASN A 156 -21.64 20.67 2.54
CA ASN A 156 -22.66 20.25 1.58
C ASN A 156 -23.73 19.32 2.19
N TYR A 157 -23.44 18.73 3.36
CA TYR A 157 -24.37 17.84 4.06
C TYR A 157 -25.45 18.67 4.78
N ASP A 158 -26.72 18.35 4.55
CA ASP A 158 -27.85 19.05 5.15
C ASP A 158 -28.33 18.31 6.41
N PHE A 159 -27.95 18.82 7.58
CA PHE A 159 -28.36 18.30 8.90
C PHE A 159 -29.85 18.53 9.22
N SER A 160 -30.60 19.28 8.41
CA SER A 160 -32.06 19.38 8.56
C SER A 160 -32.83 18.24 7.89
N GLN A 161 -32.13 17.43 7.08
CA GLN A 161 -32.70 16.31 6.33
C GLN A 161 -32.04 14.99 6.75
N PRO A 162 -32.75 13.84 6.72
CA PRO A 162 -32.14 12.57 7.08
C PRO A 162 -31.00 12.20 6.13
N TRP A 163 -30.11 11.33 6.58
CA TRP A 163 -28.95 10.87 5.79
C TRP A 163 -29.34 10.30 4.43
N ASP A 164 -30.51 9.67 4.34
CA ASP A 164 -31.07 9.04 3.14
C ASP A 164 -31.99 9.98 2.35
N SER A 165 -31.98 11.28 2.62
CA SER A 165 -32.70 12.24 1.78
C SER A 165 -32.12 12.31 0.36
N ALA A 166 -32.94 12.71 -0.61
CA ALA A 166 -32.50 12.89 -1.99
C ALA A 166 -31.33 13.89 -2.14
N HIS A 167 -31.19 14.84 -1.20
CA HIS A 167 -30.04 15.74 -1.15
C HIS A 167 -28.79 15.04 -0.62
N ASN A 168 -28.87 14.46 0.59
CA ASN A 168 -27.72 13.87 1.26
C ASN A 168 -27.20 12.60 0.56
N GLN A 169 -28.08 11.78 -0.05
CA GLN A 169 -27.65 10.59 -0.79
C GLN A 169 -26.72 10.91 -1.97
N GLN A 170 -26.73 12.13 -2.52
CA GLN A 170 -25.80 12.53 -3.58
C GLN A 170 -24.35 12.54 -3.10
N LEU A 171 -24.13 12.59 -1.78
CA LEU A 171 -22.81 12.57 -1.15
C LEU A 171 -22.30 11.15 -0.88
N ALA A 172 -23.13 10.11 -1.05
CA ALA A 172 -22.75 8.72 -0.76
C ALA A 172 -21.52 8.27 -1.57
N THR A 173 -21.36 8.76 -2.80
CA THR A 173 -20.21 8.47 -3.68
C THR A 173 -18.93 9.24 -3.32
N ARG A 174 -18.98 10.12 -2.32
CA ARG A 174 -17.86 10.96 -1.87
C ARG A 174 -17.31 10.52 -0.52
N MET A 175 -17.38 9.22 -0.22
CA MET A 175 -16.84 8.68 1.03
C MET A 175 -15.35 9.05 1.19
N PRO A 176 -14.96 9.68 2.31
CA PRO A 176 -13.56 9.89 2.64
C PRO A 176 -12.78 8.58 2.67
N ARG A 177 -11.57 8.58 2.09
CA ARG A 177 -10.74 7.37 2.00
C ARG A 177 -10.36 6.75 3.35
N VAL A 178 -10.38 7.56 4.41
CA VAL A 178 -10.11 7.09 5.77
C VAL A 178 -11.15 6.08 6.25
N PHE A 179 -12.35 6.07 5.68
CA PHE A 179 -13.42 5.14 6.05
C PHE A 179 -13.39 3.80 5.29
N ALA A 180 -12.44 3.62 4.35
CA ALA A 180 -12.27 2.39 3.59
C ALA A 180 -10.99 1.66 4.04
N CYS A 181 -11.06 0.35 4.24
CA CYS A 181 -9.86 -0.46 4.46
C CYS A 181 -9.25 -0.81 3.09
N PRO A 182 -7.96 -0.50 2.83
CA PRO A 182 -7.35 -0.80 1.54
C PRO A 182 -7.26 -2.28 1.16
N ALA A 183 -7.53 -3.20 2.09
CA ALA A 183 -7.67 -4.63 1.80
C ALA A 183 -9.03 -4.97 1.15
N ASP A 184 -10.02 -4.08 1.26
CA ASP A 184 -11.32 -4.19 0.61
C ASP A 184 -11.32 -3.35 -0.69
N PRO A 185 -11.28 -4.00 -1.87
CA PRO A 185 -11.26 -3.28 -3.14
C PRO A 185 -12.59 -2.59 -3.48
N ASP A 186 -13.70 -3.01 -2.87
CA ASP A 186 -15.04 -2.63 -3.28
C ASP A 186 -15.60 -1.48 -2.43
N SER A 187 -15.19 -1.36 -1.17
CA SER A 187 -15.62 -0.35 -0.19
C SER A 187 -15.78 1.07 -0.76
N LEU A 188 -14.73 1.61 -1.40
CA LEU A 188 -14.77 2.96 -1.97
C LEU A 188 -15.76 3.11 -3.13
N SER A 189 -15.88 2.09 -3.95
CA SER A 189 -16.76 2.13 -5.12
C SER A 189 -18.23 2.03 -4.74
N LEU A 190 -18.52 1.30 -3.66
CA LEU A 190 -19.86 1.13 -3.10
C LEU A 190 -20.23 2.24 -2.12
N GLY A 191 -19.25 2.99 -1.61
CA GLY A 191 -19.49 4.01 -0.59
C GLY A 191 -19.86 3.37 0.76
N GLU A 192 -19.25 2.22 1.07
CA GLU A 192 -19.53 1.47 2.29
C GLU A 192 -18.29 1.49 3.20
N SER A 193 -18.48 1.84 4.47
CA SER A 193 -17.35 1.95 5.39
C SER A 193 -16.95 0.59 5.95
N ASN A 194 -15.63 0.36 6.07
CA ASN A 194 -15.09 -0.79 6.80
C ASN A 194 -14.85 -0.51 8.29
N TYR A 195 -15.18 0.68 8.80
CA TYR A 195 -14.94 1.03 10.19
C TYR A 195 -16.24 1.43 10.87
N MET A 196 -16.55 0.77 11.97
CA MET A 196 -17.79 0.95 12.73
C MET A 196 -17.51 1.14 14.21
N VAL A 197 -18.40 1.82 14.91
CA VAL A 197 -18.39 1.78 16.37
C VAL A 197 -19.14 0.57 16.88
N VAL A 198 -18.87 0.14 18.11
CA VAL A 198 -19.68 -0.88 18.79
C VAL A 198 -20.74 -0.19 19.63
N VAL A 199 -22.01 -0.39 19.29
CA VAL A 199 -23.16 0.25 19.89
C VAL A 199 -23.81 -0.65 20.94
N GLY A 200 -23.96 -0.12 22.15
CA GLY A 200 -24.67 -0.78 23.24
C GLY A 200 -24.62 0.03 24.53
N PRO A 201 -25.55 -0.17 25.48
CA PRO A 201 -25.62 0.65 26.70
C PRO A 201 -24.32 0.67 27.52
N ALA A 202 -23.58 -0.44 27.51
CA ALA A 202 -22.31 -0.60 28.23
C ALA A 202 -21.06 -0.28 27.39
N THR A 203 -21.21 0.12 26.13
CA THR A 203 -20.07 0.40 25.24
C THR A 203 -19.67 1.87 25.26
N MET A 204 -18.57 2.18 24.58
CA MET A 204 -18.13 3.56 24.31
C MET A 204 -19.21 4.41 23.62
N PHE A 205 -20.09 3.77 22.86
CA PHE A 205 -21.10 4.43 22.04
C PHE A 205 -22.51 3.90 22.37
N PRO A 206 -23.22 4.45 23.38
CA PRO A 206 -24.53 3.97 23.81
C PRO A 206 -25.70 4.25 22.86
N GLY A 207 -25.44 4.63 21.61
CA GLY A 207 -26.44 5.04 20.63
C GLY A 207 -26.52 6.56 20.50
N SER A 208 -27.65 7.15 20.89
CA SER A 208 -27.92 8.60 20.74
C SER A 208 -27.30 9.48 21.83
N THR A 209 -26.74 8.87 22.87
CA THR A 209 -26.03 9.58 23.95
C THR A 209 -24.52 9.46 23.73
N ALA A 210 -23.78 10.43 24.27
CA ALA A 210 -22.33 10.49 24.15
C ALA A 210 -21.66 10.17 25.49
N ARG A 211 -20.45 9.60 25.43
CA ARG A 211 -19.56 9.38 26.58
C ARG A 211 -18.31 10.23 26.45
N THR A 212 -17.57 10.33 27.55
CA THR A 212 -16.20 10.84 27.52
C THR A 212 -15.23 9.68 27.70
N THR A 213 -14.04 9.78 27.13
CA THR A 213 -12.94 8.84 27.40
C THR A 213 -12.63 8.82 28.91
N GLY A 214 -12.77 9.95 29.60
CA GLY A 214 -12.60 10.04 31.06
C GLY A 214 -13.70 9.38 31.90
N SER A 215 -14.78 8.87 31.29
CA SER A 215 -15.88 8.16 31.97
C SER A 215 -15.76 6.64 31.91
N ILE A 216 -14.71 6.12 31.27
CA ILE A 216 -14.40 4.70 31.20
C ILE A 216 -13.93 4.25 32.59
N GLY A 217 -14.57 3.21 33.12
CA GLY A 217 -14.21 2.59 34.40
C GLY A 217 -13.17 1.47 34.26
N ASP A 218 -13.11 0.84 33.09
CA ASP A 218 -12.10 -0.15 32.74
C ASP A 218 -10.80 0.50 32.21
N ASP A 219 -9.81 -0.33 31.87
CA ASP A 219 -8.56 0.15 31.27
C ASP A 219 -8.81 0.57 29.81
N THR A 220 -8.52 1.84 29.49
CA THR A 220 -8.70 2.44 28.16
C THR A 220 -7.91 1.71 27.08
N ALA A 221 -6.79 1.07 27.44
CA ALA A 221 -5.99 0.25 26.52
C ALA A 221 -6.64 -1.11 26.18
N SER A 222 -7.69 -1.49 26.91
CA SER A 222 -8.44 -2.73 26.73
C SER A 222 -9.90 -2.53 26.29
N THR A 223 -10.38 -1.28 26.23
CA THR A 223 -11.72 -0.92 25.77
C THR A 223 -11.71 -0.53 24.29
N ILE A 224 -12.50 -1.23 23.47
CA ILE A 224 -12.66 -1.00 22.03
C ILE A 224 -13.54 0.23 21.79
N SER A 225 -13.12 1.06 20.82
CA SER A 225 -13.84 2.23 20.34
C SER A 225 -14.39 2.01 18.92
N VAL A 226 -13.51 1.79 17.95
CA VAL A 226 -13.85 1.58 16.54
C VAL A 226 -13.29 0.24 16.08
N VAL A 227 -14.05 -0.50 15.28
CA VAL A 227 -13.70 -1.84 14.81
C VAL A 227 -13.68 -1.87 13.29
N GLU A 228 -12.79 -2.68 12.73
CA GLU A 228 -12.91 -3.12 11.35
C GLU A 228 -14.10 -4.08 11.18
N VAL A 229 -14.78 -3.95 10.05
CA VAL A 229 -15.81 -4.87 9.57
C VAL A 229 -15.67 -5.09 8.05
N PRO A 230 -16.06 -6.27 7.52
CA PRO A 230 -16.29 -6.43 6.10
C PRO A 230 -17.46 -5.53 5.65
N ILE A 231 -17.55 -5.20 4.36
CA ILE A 231 -18.73 -4.50 3.83
C ILE A 231 -19.97 -5.41 3.83
N PHE A 232 -21.14 -4.85 4.14
CA PHE A 232 -22.40 -5.61 4.21
C PHE A 232 -23.64 -4.82 3.74
N GLY A 233 -23.46 -3.85 2.84
CA GLY A 233 -24.57 -3.24 2.10
C GLY A 233 -25.07 -1.91 2.65
N HIS A 234 -24.28 -1.21 3.46
CA HIS A 234 -24.69 0.05 4.11
C HIS A 234 -23.79 1.21 3.73
N SER A 235 -24.41 2.28 3.25
CA SER A 235 -23.75 3.55 2.94
C SER A 235 -23.02 4.09 4.17
N TRP A 236 -21.84 4.67 3.98
CA TRP A 236 -21.09 5.36 5.05
C TRP A 236 -21.84 6.54 5.67
N LEU A 237 -22.85 7.08 4.98
CA LEU A 237 -23.75 8.11 5.52
C LEU A 237 -24.77 7.53 6.51
N ALA A 238 -25.03 6.22 6.45
CA ALA A 238 -26.01 5.58 7.29
C ALA A 238 -25.55 5.59 8.77
N PRO A 239 -26.43 5.92 9.71
CA PRO A 239 -26.21 5.77 11.15
C PRO A 239 -26.41 4.31 11.57
N GLU A 240 -25.74 3.40 10.87
CA GLU A 240 -25.75 1.97 11.13
C GLU A 240 -24.33 1.51 11.49
N ASP A 241 -24.26 0.73 12.57
CA ASP A 241 -23.01 0.30 13.20
C ASP A 241 -23.23 -1.07 13.86
N LEU A 242 -22.16 -1.66 14.40
CA LEU A 242 -22.20 -2.97 15.02
C LEU A 242 -22.90 -2.89 16.38
N THR A 243 -23.98 -3.65 16.59
CA THR A 243 -24.73 -3.63 17.86
C THR A 243 -24.41 -4.87 18.68
N VAL A 244 -24.07 -4.70 19.97
CA VAL A 244 -23.71 -5.81 20.87
C VAL A 244 -24.75 -6.92 20.89
N GLU A 245 -26.04 -6.60 20.75
CA GLU A 245 -27.13 -7.58 20.76
C GLU A 245 -27.14 -8.51 19.53
N LYS A 246 -26.43 -8.13 18.46
CA LYS A 246 -26.33 -8.92 17.22
C LYS A 246 -24.97 -9.58 17.06
N MET A 247 -24.01 -9.26 17.93
CA MET A 247 -22.66 -9.82 17.88
C MET A 247 -22.64 -11.23 18.47
N GLN A 248 -21.83 -12.08 17.87
CA GLN A 248 -21.46 -13.38 18.47
C GLN A 248 -20.14 -13.30 19.25
N PHE A 249 -19.58 -12.10 19.37
CA PHE A 249 -18.26 -11.85 19.95
C PHE A 249 -17.18 -12.77 19.36
N ALA A 250 -17.21 -12.90 18.03
CA ALA A 250 -16.16 -13.57 17.26
C ALA A 250 -15.49 -12.54 16.36
N ILE A 251 -14.25 -12.81 15.96
CA ILE A 251 -13.55 -12.05 14.92
C ILE A 251 -13.54 -12.93 13.66
N ASN A 252 -13.90 -12.34 12.52
CA ASN A 252 -14.02 -13.06 11.24
C ASN A 252 -15.01 -14.26 11.30
N GLY A 253 -16.08 -14.15 12.11
CA GLY A 253 -17.05 -15.22 12.34
C GLY A 253 -17.94 -15.58 11.14
N GLY A 254 -17.93 -14.77 10.09
CA GLY A 254 -18.59 -15.07 8.81
C GLY A 254 -20.09 -14.77 8.76
N PHE A 255 -20.67 -14.12 9.78
CA PHE A 255 -22.10 -13.78 9.81
C PHE A 255 -22.39 -12.31 9.44
N GLY A 256 -21.37 -11.53 9.08
CA GLY A 256 -21.50 -10.15 8.61
C GLY A 256 -21.96 -9.15 9.69
N LYS A 257 -21.94 -9.56 10.96
CA LYS A 257 -22.33 -8.75 12.13
C LYS A 257 -21.35 -8.94 13.28
N GLU A 258 -20.09 -9.11 12.91
CA GLU A 258 -18.97 -9.29 13.82
C GLU A 258 -17.86 -8.31 13.47
N ILE A 259 -16.93 -8.14 14.40
CA ILE A 259 -15.63 -7.57 14.11
C ILE A 259 -14.97 -8.45 13.04
N GLY A 260 -14.40 -7.85 12.01
CA GLY A 260 -13.76 -8.64 10.97
C GLY A 260 -13.10 -7.81 9.90
N SER A 261 -12.23 -8.44 9.13
CA SER A 261 -11.46 -7.76 8.10
C SER A 261 -11.15 -8.70 6.94
N TYR A 262 -10.50 -8.15 5.91
CA TYR A 262 -9.92 -8.93 4.80
C TYR A 262 -8.47 -9.35 5.11
N HIS A 263 -8.01 -9.19 6.35
CA HIS A 263 -6.69 -9.60 6.80
C HIS A 263 -6.71 -11.06 7.28
N GLU A 264 -5.58 -11.75 7.10
CA GLU A 264 -5.41 -13.12 7.59
C GLU A 264 -5.24 -13.10 9.11
N GLY A 265 -6.02 -13.94 9.83
CA GLY A 265 -5.84 -14.21 11.25
C GLY A 265 -6.46 -13.21 12.23
N GLY A 266 -7.17 -12.18 11.77
CA GLY A 266 -7.75 -11.19 12.68
C GLY A 266 -8.31 -9.93 12.04
N ALA A 267 -8.43 -8.86 12.83
CA ALA A 267 -8.90 -7.54 12.42
C ALA A 267 -8.28 -6.44 13.30
N HIS A 268 -8.08 -5.25 12.76
CA HIS A 268 -7.65 -4.11 13.59
C HIS A 268 -8.84 -3.48 14.31
N VAL A 269 -8.56 -2.99 15.51
CA VAL A 269 -9.49 -2.21 16.33
C VAL A 269 -8.75 -0.99 16.88
N LEU A 270 -9.47 0.12 17.00
CA LEU A 270 -9.05 1.29 17.74
C LEU A 270 -9.49 1.14 19.20
N MET A 271 -8.55 1.27 20.11
CA MET A 271 -8.77 1.29 21.55
C MET A 271 -9.17 2.69 22.03
N ALA A 272 -9.73 2.78 23.22
CA ALA A 272 -10.22 4.04 23.79
C ALA A 272 -9.10 5.03 24.15
N ASP A 273 -7.87 4.56 24.36
CA ASP A 273 -6.69 5.40 24.52
C ASP A 273 -6.15 5.96 23.18
N GLY A 274 -6.67 5.49 22.05
CA GLY A 274 -6.26 5.88 20.71
C GLY A 274 -5.22 4.96 20.07
N ASP A 275 -4.73 3.94 20.77
CA ASP A 275 -3.87 2.92 20.18
C ASP A 275 -4.69 2.01 19.24
N VAL A 276 -4.05 1.53 18.19
CA VAL A 276 -4.62 0.51 17.30
C VAL A 276 -4.02 -0.85 17.66
N ARG A 277 -4.87 -1.88 17.70
CA ARG A 277 -4.49 -3.26 18.03
C ARG A 277 -5.00 -4.21 16.97
N PHE A 278 -4.21 -5.24 16.65
CA PHE A 278 -4.67 -6.35 15.82
C PHE A 278 -5.21 -7.46 16.72
N LEU A 279 -6.49 -7.76 16.61
CA LEU A 279 -7.11 -8.81 17.41
C LEU A 279 -7.17 -10.11 16.61
N SER A 280 -6.66 -11.19 17.20
CA SER A 280 -6.66 -12.51 16.57
C SER A 280 -8.06 -13.12 16.51
N ASP A 281 -8.36 -13.82 15.40
CA ASP A 281 -9.57 -14.64 15.25
C ASP A 281 -9.62 -15.87 16.17
N ALA A 282 -8.53 -16.17 16.87
CA ALA A 282 -8.47 -17.19 17.90
C ALA A 282 -8.94 -16.72 19.30
N LEU A 283 -9.28 -15.43 19.45
CA LEU A 283 -9.68 -14.89 20.75
C LEU A 283 -10.99 -15.50 21.26
N PRO A 284 -11.03 -15.97 22.52
CA PRO A 284 -12.26 -16.38 23.18
C PRO A 284 -13.34 -15.28 23.18
N PRO A 285 -14.62 -15.64 22.95
CA PRO A 285 -15.72 -14.67 22.91
C PRO A 285 -15.85 -13.80 24.16
N ASP A 286 -15.65 -14.36 25.35
CA ASP A 286 -15.73 -13.62 26.61
C ASP A 286 -14.72 -12.46 26.68
N PHE A 287 -13.54 -12.59 26.06
CA PHE A 287 -12.57 -11.49 26.00
C PHE A 287 -13.01 -10.42 25.01
N ILE A 288 -13.53 -10.82 23.84
CA ILE A 288 -14.03 -9.87 22.85
C ILE A 288 -15.22 -9.09 23.44
N GLU A 289 -16.14 -9.78 24.13
CA GLU A 289 -17.26 -9.15 24.84
C GLU A 289 -16.77 -8.15 25.89
N GLY A 290 -15.87 -8.57 26.79
CA GLY A 290 -15.32 -7.69 27.83
C GLY A 290 -14.67 -6.43 27.25
N MET A 291 -13.90 -6.58 26.17
CA MET A 291 -13.26 -5.45 25.47
C MET A 291 -14.27 -4.46 24.85
N THR A 292 -15.53 -4.85 24.62
CA THR A 292 -16.56 -3.90 24.12
C THR A 292 -17.19 -3.04 25.22
N THR A 293 -16.94 -3.36 26.49
CA THR A 293 -17.55 -2.66 27.62
C THR A 293 -16.62 -1.59 28.20
N VAL A 294 -17.22 -0.56 28.82
CA VAL A 294 -16.48 0.53 29.48
C VAL A 294 -16.35 0.35 30.99
N SER A 295 -17.03 -0.64 31.56
CA SER A 295 -17.06 -0.88 33.02
C SER A 295 -17.48 -2.31 33.37
N GLY A 296 -17.10 -3.31 32.56
CA GLY A 296 -17.37 -4.73 32.80
C GLY A 296 -16.49 -5.33 33.89
N GLY A 297 -15.29 -4.76 34.11
CA GLY A 297 -14.35 -5.19 35.13
C GLY A 297 -13.61 -6.49 34.77
N GLU A 298 -13.68 -6.95 33.52
CA GLU A 298 -12.92 -8.10 33.05
C GLU A 298 -11.42 -7.77 32.99
N LEU A 299 -10.60 -8.69 33.53
CA LEU A 299 -9.15 -8.61 33.34
C LEU A 299 -8.81 -9.17 31.97
N ILE A 300 -8.52 -8.30 31.00
CA ILE A 300 -7.97 -8.70 29.71
C ILE A 300 -6.46 -8.91 29.88
N PRO A 301 -5.93 -10.13 29.71
CA PRO A 301 -4.50 -10.40 29.84
C PRO A 301 -3.67 -9.56 28.87
N TRP A 302 -2.63 -8.88 29.37
CA TRP A 302 -1.80 -7.98 28.56
C TRP A 302 -1.03 -8.68 27.42
N ASP A 303 -0.77 -9.98 27.55
CA ASP A 303 -0.16 -10.81 26.52
C ASP A 303 -1.06 -11.00 25.30
N ILE A 304 -2.38 -10.90 25.47
CA ILE A 304 -3.35 -10.93 24.37
C ILE A 304 -3.28 -9.66 23.51
N LEU A 305 -2.86 -8.53 24.10
CA LEU A 305 -2.84 -7.22 23.44
C LEU A 305 -1.49 -6.88 22.77
N ARG A 306 -0.51 -7.79 22.80
CA ARG A 306 0.90 -7.49 22.50
C ARG A 306 1.44 -7.97 21.14
N ASP A 307 0.63 -8.61 20.32
CA ASP A 307 1.04 -9.15 19.02
C ASP A 307 0.50 -8.33 17.85
#